data_AF-A0A392NDD7-F1
#
_entry.id   AF-A0A392NDD7-F1
#
_cell.length_a   1.000
_cell.length_b   1.000
_cell.length_c   1.000
_cell.angle_alpha   90.00
_cell.angle_beta   90.00
_cell.angle_gamma   90.00
#
_symmetry.space_group_name_H-M   'P 1'
#
loop_
_entity.id
_entity.type
_entity.pdbx_description
1 polymer ?
#
loop_
_entity_poly.entity_id
_entity_poly.type
_entity_poly.pdbx_seq_one_letter_code
_entity_poly.pdbx_strand_id
1 'polypeptide(L)' 'MDREDVTEILKDCGHFPGIGISVLVQQSLVTVDRKNKIGMHDLLRDMGREIVRKKSKEGGKEPSRLWRYEDVLELSKDT' A
#
# COMPACT_ATOMS: atom_id res chain seq x y z
N MET A 1 1.51 -4.29 12.23
CA MET A 1 2.86 -3.74 12.48
C MET A 1 2.71 -2.59 13.45
N ASP A 2 3.68 -2.40 14.33
CA ASP A 2 3.66 -1.27 15.25
C ASP A 2 3.84 0.03 14.45
N ARG A 3 3.22 1.10 14.93
CA ARG A 3 3.21 2.39 14.23
C ARG A 3 4.61 2.94 14.03
N GLU A 4 5.51 2.71 14.99
CA GLU A 4 6.91 3.13 14.94
C GLU A 4 7.64 2.43 13.80
N ASP A 5 7.49 1.11 13.65
CA ASP A 5 8.10 0.34 12.56
C ASP A 5 7.65 0.89 11.20
N VAL A 6 6.34 1.12 11.04
CA VAL A 6 5.79 1.67 9.79
C VAL A 6 6.32 3.07 9.54
N THR A 7 6.51 3.87 10.59
CA THR A 7 7.07 5.21 10.50
C THR A 7 8.54 5.18 10.09
N GLU A 8 9.34 4.24 10.62
CA GLU A 8 10.75 4.08 10.25
C GLU A 8 10.88 3.64 8.79
N ILE A 9 10.19 2.58 8.39
CA ILE A 9 10.19 2.07 7.00
C ILE A 9 9.80 3.17 6.01
N LEU A 10 8.75 3.94 6.31
CA LEU A 10 8.31 5.01 5.42
C LEU A 10 9.32 6.17 5.36
N LYS A 11 10.02 6.49 6.45
CA LYS A 11 11.12 7.48 6.43
C LYS A 11 12.26 6.99 5.55
N ASP A 12 12.64 5.72 5.66
CA ASP A 12 13.72 5.11 4.87
C ASP A 12 13.36 5.05 3.38
N CYS A 13 12.08 4.95 3.04
CA CYS A 13 11.57 5.09 1.68
C CYS A 13 11.48 6.56 1.19
N GLY A 14 11.90 7.55 1.98
CA GLY A 14 11.87 8.97 1.62
C GLY A 14 10.49 9.63 1.75
N HIS A 15 9.58 9.05 2.54
CA HIS A 15 8.24 9.62 2.79
C HIS A 15 8.19 10.39 4.11
N PHE A 16 7.08 11.11 4.32
CA PHE A 16 6.79 11.89 5.54
C PHE A 16 5.66 11.25 6.37
N PRO A 17 5.92 10.13 7.06
CA PRO A 17 4.89 9.31 7.70
C PRO A 17 4.16 9.99 8.84
N GLY A 18 4.78 10.95 9.54
CA GLY A 18 4.13 11.65 10.66
C GLY A 18 2.84 12.35 10.23
N ILE A 19 2.88 13.08 9.12
CA ILE A 19 1.71 13.76 8.55
C ILE A 19 0.82 12.74 7.82
N GLY A 20 1.42 11.87 7.00
CA GLY A 20 0.68 10.91 6.20
C GLY A 20 -0.20 9.97 7.03
N ILE A 21 0.35 9.35 8.08
CA ILE A 21 -0.41 8.45 8.96
C ILE A 21 -1.50 9.22 9.70
N SER A 22 -1.23 10.42 10.19
CA SER A 22 -2.23 11.24 10.88
C SER A 22 -3.44 11.55 9.99
N VAL A 23 -3.21 11.93 8.73
CA VAL A 23 -4.27 12.22 7.76
C VAL A 23 -5.08 10.97 7.44
N LEU A 24 -4.43 9.82 7.22
CA LEU A 24 -5.13 8.58 6.92
C LEU A 24 -5.99 8.09 8.10
N VAL A 25 -5.55 8.31 9.35
CA VAL A 25 -6.36 8.03 10.55
C VAL A 25 -7.56 8.97 10.64
N GLN A 26 -7.38 10.27 10.39
CA GLN A 26 -8.48 11.24 10.37
C GLN A 26 -9.54 10.90 9.31
N GLN A 27 -9.13 10.34 8.17
CA GLN A 27 -10.02 9.87 7.11
C GLN A 27 -10.58 8.47 7.34
N SER A 28 -10.29 7.84 8.49
CA SER A 28 -10.69 6.46 8.81
C SER A 28 -10.21 5.42 7.78
N LEU A 29 -9.12 5.72 7.06
CA LEU A 29 -8.52 4.82 6.07
C LEU A 29 -7.55 3.82 6.70
N VAL A 30 -6.94 4.20 7.82
CA VAL A 30 -6.23 3.30 8.72
C VAL A 30 -6.66 3.55 10.16
N THR A 31 -6.48 2.53 10.99
CA THR A 31 -6.75 2.59 12.42
C THR A 31 -5.46 2.34 13.19
N VAL A 32 -5.36 2.91 14.39
CA VAL A 32 -4.31 2.58 15.36
C VAL A 32 -5.01 2.00 16.58
N ASP A 33 -4.68 0.76 16.93
CA ASP A 33 -5.29 0.10 18.07
C ASP A 33 -4.64 0.52 19.40
N ARG A 34 -5.16 0.00 20.52
CA ARG A 34 -4.62 0.29 21.87
C ARG A 34 -3.21 -0.23 22.10
N LYS A 35 -2.74 -1.16 21.25
CA LYS A 35 -1.38 -1.71 21.26
C LYS A 35 -0.47 -0.95 20.28
N ASN A 36 -0.92 0.20 19.78
CA ASN A 36 -0.20 1.03 18.81
C ASN A 36 0.07 0.34 17.47
N LYS A 37 -0.77 -0.64 17.09
CA LYS A 37 -0.66 -1.33 15.81
C LYS A 37 -1.51 -0.67 14.76
N ILE A 38 -0.93 -0.51 13.57
CA ILE A 38 -1.67 -0.02 12.41
C ILE A 38 -2.52 -1.14 11.81
N GLY A 39 -3.80 -0.84 11.59
CA GLY A 39 -4.76 -1.66 10.88
C GLY A 39 -5.30 -0.96 9.63
N MET A 40 -5.67 -1.74 8.62
CA MET A 40 -6.36 -1.29 7.41
C MET A 40 -7.43 -2.33 7.07
N HIS A 41 -8.65 -1.87 6.76
CA HIS A 41 -9.70 -2.79 6.29
C HIS A 41 -9.29 -3.47 5.00
N ASP A 42 -9.63 -4.74 4.85
CA ASP A 42 -9.27 -5.52 3.65
C ASP A 42 -9.79 -4.85 2.37
N LEU A 43 -11.01 -4.31 2.38
CA LEU A 43 -11.56 -3.57 1.23
C LEU A 43 -10.71 -2.35 0.84
N LEU A 44 -10.23 -1.57 1.83
CA LEU A 44 -9.37 -0.40 1.57
C LEU A 44 -8.01 -0.83 1.01
N ARG A 45 -7.45 -1.90 1.59
CA ARG A 45 -6.19 -2.48 1.14
C ARG A 45 -6.29 -2.97 -0.30
N ASP A 46 -7.36 -3.68 -0.62
CA ASP A 46 -7.62 -4.26 -1.94
C ASP A 46 -7.87 -3.15 -2.96
N MET A 47 -8.66 -2.14 -2.61
CA MET A 47 -8.87 -0.95 -3.42
C MET A 47 -7.56 -0.19 -3.71
N GLY A 48 -6.71 0.01 -2.69
CA GLY A 48 -5.42 0.66 -2.86
C GLY A 48 -4.50 -0.09 -3.83
N ARG A 49 -4.49 -1.44 -3.77
CA ARG A 49 -3.72 -2.27 -4.71
C ARG A 49 -4.24 -2.16 -6.14
N GLU A 50 -5.55 -2.17 -6.34
CA GLU A 50 -6.15 -2.04 -7.67
C GLU A 50 -5.89 -0.66 -8.30
N ILE A 51 -5.85 0.42 -7.49
CA ILE A 51 -5.46 1.74 -7.98
C ILE A 51 -4.02 1.73 -8.52
N VAL A 52 -3.08 1.15 -7.77
CA VAL A 52 -1.67 1.04 -8.19
C VAL A 52 -1.55 0.18 -9.45
N ARG A 53 -2.25 -0.95 -9.50
CA ARG A 53 -2.27 -1.85 -10.66
C ARG A 53 -2.76 -1.12 -11.92
N LYS A 54 -3.91 -0.43 -11.85
CA LYS A 54 -4.48 0.30 -12.99
C LYS A 54 -3.54 1.39 -13.47
N LYS A 55 -2.99 2.19 -12.56
CA LYS A 55 -2.02 3.25 -12.90
C LYS A 55 -0.77 2.71 -13.61
N SER A 56 -0.33 1.51 -13.24
CA SER A 56 0.79 0.84 -13.90
C SER A 56 0.43 0.44 -15.34
N LYS A 57 -0.72 -0.23 -15.52
CA LYS A 57 -1.21 -0.66 -16.84
C LYS A 57 -1.44 0.53 -17.79
N GLU A 58 -2.08 1.60 -17.30
CA GLU A 58 -2.30 2.83 -18.08
C GLU A 58 -1.00 3.52 -18.48
N GLY A 59 0.03 3.46 -17.61
CA GLY A 59 1.34 4.03 -17.88
C GLY A 59 2.24 3.16 -18.77
N GLY A 60 1.77 1.98 -19.21
CA GLY A 60 2.60 1.00 -19.92
C GLY A 60 3.79 0.49 -19.09
N LYS A 61 3.70 0.59 -17.76
CA LYS A 61 4.75 0.17 -16.83
C LYS A 61 4.38 -1.15 -16.19
N GLU A 62 5.36 -2.01 -16.00
CA GLU A 62 5.19 -3.19 -15.17
C GLU A 62 4.86 -2.78 -13.73
N PRO A 63 3.92 -3.48 -13.06
CA PRO A 63 3.61 -3.22 -11.67
C PRO A 63 4.87 -3.34 -10.81
N SER A 64 5.17 -2.29 -10.04
CA SER A 64 6.31 -2.31 -9.10
C SER A 64 6.25 -3.47 -8.09
N ARG A 65 5.05 -4.00 -7.80
CA ARG A 65 4.82 -5.19 -6.96
C ARG A 65 3.66 -6.01 -7.52
N LEU A 66 3.84 -7.32 -7.58
CA LEU A 66 2.82 -8.28 -7.98
C LEU A 66 2.08 -8.77 -6.74
N TRP A 67 0.80 -8.41 -6.65
CA TRP A 67 -0.03 -8.74 -5.50
C TRP A 67 -0.99 -9.90 -5.76
N ARG A 68 -1.26 -10.19 -7.03
CA ARG A 68 -2.18 -11.24 -7.47
C ARG A 68 -1.45 -12.25 -8.33
N TYR A 69 -1.80 -13.51 -8.19
CA TYR A 69 -1.23 -14.59 -8.99
C TYR A 69 -1.49 -14.37 -10.49
N GLU A 70 -2.65 -13.81 -10.84
CA GLU A 70 -2.99 -13.50 -12.23
C GLU A 70 -2.02 -12.49 -12.87
N ASP A 71 -1.44 -11.56 -12.09
CA ASP A 71 -0.46 -10.60 -12.60
C ASP A 71 0.88 -11.26 -12.94
N VAL A 72 1.24 -12.34 -12.24
CA VAL A 72 2.45 -13.12 -12.54
C VAL A 72 2.30 -13.84 -13.88
N LEU A 73 1.12 -14.39 -14.15
CA LEU A 73 0.81 -15.09 -15.40
C LEU A 73 0.68 -14.14 -16.60
N GLU A 74 0.27 -12.90 -16.37
CA GLU A 74 0.17 -11.89 -17.43
C GLU A 74 1.58 -11.49 -17.90
N LEU A 75 2.55 -11.31 -16.98
CA LEU A 75 3.94 -11.05 -17.33
C LEU A 75 4.64 -12.26 -18.00
N SER A 76 4.31 -13.49 -17.61
CA SER A 76 4.96 -14.68 -18.17
C SER A 76 4.51 -15.02 -19.60
N LYS A 77 3.50 -14.33 -20.15
CA LYS A 77 3.00 -14.53 -21.52
C LYS A 77 3.65 -13.59 -22.54
N ASP A 78 4.35 -12.56 -22.09
CA ASP A 78 5.07 -11.59 -22.93
C ASP A 78 6.57 -11.93 -23.08
N THR A 79 7.01 -13.15 -22.70
CA THR A 79 8.33 -13.74 -23.01
C THR A 79 8.19 -14.89 -24.00
#